data_AF-E9GVA6-F1
#
_entry.id   AF-E9GVA6-F1
#
_cell.length_a   1.000
_cell.length_b   1.000
_cell.length_c   1.000
_cell.angle_alpha   90.00
_cell.angle_beta   90.00
_cell.angle_gamma   90.00
#
_symmetry.space_group_name_H-M   'P 1'
#
loop_
_entity.id
_entity.type
_entity.pdbx_description
1 polymer ?
#
loop_
_entity_poly.entity_id
_entity_poly.type
_entity_poly.pdbx_seq_one_letter_code
_entity_poly.pdbx_strand_id
1 'polypeptide(L)'
;MADLSRLLALRNGGRVVAAQLIQKLQDIFANADMEPAQKIHELESKLVELKTRYDMLEDMDQHIQDLTGEEDVQQEIEATDAENAIIQDAGDLCRYRINTLRRANPDVDHHPPAPSVSSRATSRPKIALPRFNGDILQWQQFWQAFVAEIESDASLADINNVPQFLQSKKGKESFNRSGYASAA
;
A
#
# COMPACT_ATOMS: atom_id res chain seq x y z
N MET A 1 -29.66 -9.20 -13.35
CA MET A 1 -29.27 -10.62 -13.41
C MET A 1 -27.95 -10.85 -14.15
N ALA A 2 -27.78 -10.40 -15.41
CA ALA A 2 -26.53 -10.64 -16.16
C ALA A 2 -25.26 -10.05 -15.51
N ASP A 3 -25.35 -8.87 -14.86
CA ASP A 3 -24.22 -8.27 -14.14
C ASP A 3 -23.84 -9.02 -12.86
N LEU A 4 -24.82 -9.44 -12.06
CA LEU A 4 -24.57 -10.21 -10.84
C LEU A 4 -23.88 -11.54 -11.15
N SER A 5 -24.35 -12.28 -12.15
CA SER A 5 -23.72 -13.53 -12.57
C SER A 5 -22.28 -13.33 -13.06
N ARG A 6 -22.00 -12.21 -13.74
CA ARG A 6 -20.64 -11.86 -14.16
C ARG A 6 -19.74 -11.53 -12.96
N LEU A 7 -20.23 -10.76 -11.99
CA LEU A 7 -19.50 -10.43 -10.77
C LEU A 7 -19.16 -11.68 -9.96
N LEU A 8 -20.12 -12.59 -9.77
CA LEU A 8 -19.89 -13.86 -9.10
C LEU A 8 -18.82 -14.71 -9.80
N ALA A 9 -18.85 -14.79 -11.14
CA ALA A 9 -17.84 -15.52 -11.90
C ALA A 9 -16.44 -14.90 -11.76
N LEU A 10 -16.34 -13.57 -11.84
CA LEU A 10 -15.08 -12.85 -11.65
C LEU A 10 -14.55 -13.01 -10.22
N ARG A 11 -15.44 -13.01 -9.21
CA ARG A 11 -15.07 -13.18 -7.80
C ARG A 11 -14.51 -14.58 -7.55
N ASN A 12 -15.18 -15.60 -8.09
CA ASN A 12 -14.71 -16.98 -7.98
C ASN A 12 -13.34 -17.17 -8.65
N GLY A 13 -13.14 -16.60 -9.85
CA GLY A 13 -11.80 -16.54 -10.46
C GLY A 13 -10.79 -15.74 -9.63
N GLY A 14 -11.26 -14.68 -8.98
CA GLY A 14 -10.61 -13.91 -7.93
C GLY A 14 -9.98 -14.76 -6.85
N ARG A 15 -10.84 -15.51 -6.17
CA ARG A 15 -10.57 -16.40 -5.04
C ARG A 15 -9.63 -17.54 -5.40
N VAL A 16 -9.79 -18.14 -6.59
CA VAL A 16 -8.86 -19.18 -7.09
C VAL A 16 -7.42 -18.63 -7.20
N VAL A 17 -7.26 -17.42 -7.73
CA VAL A 17 -5.93 -16.79 -7.82
C VAL A 17 -5.37 -16.47 -6.44
N ALA A 18 -6.21 -15.99 -5.51
CA ALA A 18 -5.79 -15.76 -4.12
C ALA A 18 -5.31 -17.06 -3.45
N ALA A 19 -6.05 -18.16 -3.60
CA ALA A 19 -5.65 -19.47 -3.09
C ALA A 19 -4.31 -19.95 -3.69
N GLN A 20 -4.08 -19.72 -4.98
CA GLN A 20 -2.79 -20.03 -5.62
C GLN A 20 -1.64 -19.19 -5.06
N LEU A 21 -1.87 -17.91 -4.75
CA LEU A 21 -0.87 -17.05 -4.12
C LEU A 21 -0.56 -17.51 -2.70
N ILE A 22 -1.57 -17.90 -1.93
CA ILE A 22 -1.38 -18.50 -0.61
C ILE A 22 -0.53 -19.77 -0.70
N GLN A 23 -0.81 -20.65 -1.67
CA GLN A 23 0.00 -21.85 -1.87
C GLN A 23 1.45 -21.49 -2.22
N LYS A 24 1.68 -20.54 -3.13
CA LYS A 24 3.04 -20.08 -3.46
C LYS A 24 3.78 -19.53 -2.23
N LEU A 25 3.10 -18.76 -1.38
CA LEU A 25 3.68 -18.29 -0.11
C LEU A 25 4.09 -19.47 0.77
N GLN A 26 3.22 -20.49 0.90
CA GLN A 26 3.51 -21.73 1.63
C GLN A 26 4.71 -22.49 1.06
N ASP A 27 4.81 -22.59 -0.27
CA ASP A 27 5.92 -23.28 -0.93
C ASP A 27 7.24 -22.53 -0.70
N ILE A 28 7.24 -21.20 -0.79
CA ILE A 28 8.40 -20.37 -0.47
C ILE A 28 8.80 -20.57 1.00
N PHE A 29 7.82 -20.63 1.92
CA PHE A 29 8.10 -20.91 3.34
C PHE A 29 8.74 -22.27 3.56
N ALA A 30 8.24 -23.31 2.88
CA ALA A 30 8.72 -24.68 3.01
C ALA A 30 10.10 -24.88 2.37
N ASN A 31 10.49 -24.05 1.41
CA ASN A 31 11.77 -24.16 0.74
C ASN A 31 12.93 -23.81 1.69
N ALA A 32 13.67 -24.82 2.13
CA ALA A 32 14.82 -24.70 3.03
C ALA A 32 16.12 -24.29 2.32
N ASP A 33 16.18 -24.49 1.01
CA ASP A 33 17.37 -24.22 0.18
C ASP A 33 17.44 -22.76 -0.30
N MET A 34 16.37 -21.99 -0.07
CA MET A 34 16.29 -20.59 -0.51
C MET A 34 17.02 -19.67 0.48
N GLU A 35 17.94 -18.87 -0.05
CA GLU A 35 18.68 -17.88 0.72
C GLU A 35 17.74 -16.90 1.45
N PRO A 36 18.03 -16.53 2.72
CA PRO A 36 17.13 -15.71 3.53
C PRO A 36 16.72 -14.38 2.88
N ALA A 37 17.67 -13.68 2.24
CA ALA A 37 17.40 -12.42 1.55
C ALA A 37 16.44 -12.60 0.36
N GLN A 38 16.69 -13.61 -0.47
CA GLN A 38 15.81 -13.95 -1.59
C GLN A 38 14.43 -14.36 -1.10
N LYS A 39 14.37 -15.17 -0.04
CA LYS A 39 13.12 -15.64 0.56
C LYS A 39 12.29 -14.48 1.07
N ILE A 40 12.89 -13.53 1.78
CA ILE A 40 12.21 -12.31 2.24
C ILE A 40 11.65 -11.52 1.05
N HIS A 41 12.47 -11.29 0.02
CA HIS A 41 12.05 -10.54 -1.17
C HIS A 41 10.85 -11.18 -1.89
N GLU A 42 10.90 -12.50 -2.13
CA GLU A 42 9.81 -13.22 -2.79
C GLU A 42 8.52 -13.19 -1.97
N LEU A 43 8.63 -13.37 -0.65
CA LEU A 43 7.48 -13.30 0.26
C LEU A 43 6.84 -11.92 0.25
N GLU A 44 7.63 -10.84 0.27
CA GLU A 44 7.13 -9.47 0.19
C GLU A 44 6.44 -9.20 -1.15
N SER A 45 7.05 -9.61 -2.26
CA SER A 45 6.46 -9.50 -3.59
C SER A 45 5.09 -10.18 -3.65
N LYS A 46 5.00 -11.44 -3.19
CA LYS A 46 3.75 -12.21 -3.22
C LYS A 46 2.72 -11.71 -2.21
N LEU A 47 3.15 -11.16 -1.08
CA LEU A 47 2.26 -10.54 -0.10
C LEU A 47 1.59 -9.27 -0.68
N VAL A 48 2.34 -8.45 -1.43
CA VAL A 48 1.77 -7.29 -2.13
C VAL A 48 0.72 -7.74 -3.16
N GLU A 49 1.04 -8.77 -3.96
CA GLU A 49 0.13 -9.32 -4.95
C GLU A 49 -1.15 -9.89 -4.30
N LEU A 50 -1.01 -10.63 -3.19
CA LEU A 50 -2.13 -11.16 -2.43
C LEU A 50 -3.01 -10.03 -1.87
N LYS A 51 -2.40 -8.97 -1.35
CA LYS A 51 -3.15 -7.80 -0.84
C LYS A 51 -3.91 -7.11 -1.96
N THR A 52 -3.28 -6.83 -3.10
CA THR A 52 -3.99 -6.25 -4.26
C THR A 52 -5.17 -7.11 -4.69
N ARG A 53 -5.02 -8.44 -4.63
CA ARG A 53 -6.11 -9.36 -4.95
C ARG A 53 -7.23 -9.33 -3.92
N TYR A 54 -6.89 -9.21 -2.63
CA TYR A 54 -7.85 -9.08 -1.54
C TYR A 54 -8.67 -7.80 -1.64
N ASP A 55 -8.02 -6.64 -1.84
CA ASP A 55 -8.69 -5.35 -1.98
C ASP A 55 -9.71 -5.38 -3.15
N MET A 56 -9.34 -6.01 -4.27
CA MET A 56 -10.25 -6.20 -5.41
C MET A 56 -11.44 -7.11 -5.08
N LEU A 57 -11.24 -8.13 -4.23
CA LEU A 57 -12.32 -9.02 -3.81
C LEU A 57 -13.29 -8.30 -2.87
N GLU A 58 -12.81 -7.50 -1.92
CA GLU A 58 -13.67 -6.69 -1.05
C GLU A 58 -14.55 -5.72 -1.86
N ASP A 59 -14.00 -5.05 -2.86
CA ASP A 59 -14.76 -4.16 -3.74
C ASP A 59 -15.88 -4.92 -4.49
N MET A 60 -15.57 -6.13 -4.97
CA MET A 60 -16.53 -6.99 -5.66
C MET A 60 -17.61 -7.51 -4.73
N ASP A 61 -17.24 -7.88 -3.50
CA ASP A 61 -18.16 -8.38 -2.48
C ASP A 61 -19.17 -7.30 -2.09
N GLN A 62 -18.74 -6.05 -1.94
CA GLN A 62 -19.65 -4.92 -1.71
C GLN A 62 -20.65 -4.76 -2.87
N HIS A 63 -20.18 -4.82 -4.11
CA HIS A 63 -21.06 -4.71 -5.28
C HIS A 63 -22.04 -5.88 -5.38
N ILE A 64 -21.62 -7.09 -5.00
CA ILE A 64 -22.49 -8.26 -4.98
C ILE A 64 -23.57 -8.11 -3.90
N GLN A 65 -23.21 -7.64 -2.71
CA GLN A 65 -24.16 -7.38 -1.62
C GLN A 65 -25.22 -6.36 -2.05
N ASP A 66 -24.83 -5.25 -2.68
CA ASP A 66 -25.74 -4.20 -3.16
C ASP A 66 -26.75 -4.70 -4.22
N LEU A 67 -26.40 -5.77 -4.94
CA LEU A 67 -27.22 -6.37 -5.99
C LEU A 67 -27.95 -7.65 -5.55
N THR A 68 -27.71 -8.12 -4.31
CA THR A 68 -28.32 -9.32 -3.74
C THR A 68 -29.60 -8.95 -3.01
N GLY A 69 -30.63 -9.81 -3.08
CA GLY A 69 -31.89 -9.59 -2.37
C GLY A 69 -31.74 -9.65 -0.85
N GLU A 70 -32.59 -8.94 -0.11
CA GLU A 70 -32.54 -8.85 1.36
C GLU A 70 -32.65 -10.22 2.06
N GLU A 71 -33.30 -11.19 1.43
CA GLU A 71 -33.47 -12.55 1.96
C GLU A 71 -32.19 -13.41 1.86
N ASP A 72 -31.32 -13.13 0.89
CA ASP A 72 -30.11 -13.92 0.62
C ASP A 72 -28.82 -13.21 1.09
N VAL A 73 -28.88 -11.89 1.33
CA VAL A 73 -27.69 -11.07 1.61
C VAL A 73 -26.93 -11.51 2.86
N GLN A 74 -27.63 -11.94 3.91
CA GLN A 74 -26.99 -12.37 5.16
C GLN A 74 -26.13 -13.63 4.95
N GLN A 75 -26.68 -14.62 4.24
CA GLN A 75 -25.95 -15.86 3.93
C GLN A 75 -24.72 -15.56 3.04
N GLU A 76 -24.88 -14.65 2.08
CA GLU A 76 -23.79 -14.26 1.18
C GLU A 76 -22.65 -13.53 1.91
N ILE A 77 -22.98 -12.66 2.88
CA ILE A 77 -21.99 -12.00 3.75
C ILE A 77 -21.21 -13.04 4.56
N GLU A 78 -21.90 -13.93 5.26
CA GLU A 78 -21.24 -14.93 6.12
C GLU A 78 -20.31 -15.87 5.33
N ALA A 79 -20.75 -16.32 4.15
CA ALA A 79 -19.92 -17.15 3.29
C ALA A 79 -18.67 -16.41 2.79
N THR A 80 -18.82 -15.12 2.49
CA THR A 80 -17.75 -14.27 1.98
C THR A 80 -16.74 -13.93 3.08
N ASP A 81 -17.20 -13.58 4.27
CA ASP A 81 -16.34 -13.27 5.42
C ASP A 81 -15.45 -14.45 5.79
N ALA A 82 -15.99 -15.68 5.75
CA ALA A 82 -15.22 -16.89 6.01
C ALA A 82 -14.06 -17.08 5.02
N GLU A 83 -14.28 -16.79 3.73
CA GLU A 83 -13.23 -16.88 2.72
C GLU A 83 -12.21 -15.73 2.82
N ASN A 84 -12.69 -14.51 3.08
CA ASN A 84 -11.83 -13.32 3.25
C ASN A 84 -10.92 -13.46 4.48
N ALA A 85 -11.42 -14.06 5.57
CA ALA A 85 -10.62 -14.39 6.75
C ALA A 85 -9.42 -15.27 6.41
N ILE A 86 -9.58 -16.28 5.53
CA ILE A 86 -8.47 -17.16 5.12
C ILE A 86 -7.36 -16.37 4.40
N ILE A 87 -7.73 -15.43 3.52
CA ILE A 87 -6.77 -14.60 2.78
C ILE A 87 -6.05 -13.66 3.74
N GLN A 88 -6.78 -13.03 4.66
CA GLN A 88 -6.23 -12.13 5.65
C GLN A 88 -5.26 -12.85 6.60
N ASP A 89 -5.67 -13.99 7.16
CA ASP A 89 -4.84 -14.83 8.04
C ASP A 89 -3.55 -15.26 7.36
N ALA A 90 -3.62 -15.66 6.08
CA ALA A 90 -2.43 -16.01 5.30
C ALA A 90 -1.49 -14.80 5.12
N GLY A 91 -2.04 -13.62 4.89
CA GLY A 91 -1.29 -12.37 4.80
C GLY A 91 -0.60 -12.01 6.11
N ASP A 92 -1.31 -12.13 7.24
CA ASP A 92 -0.78 -11.83 8.57
C ASP A 92 0.31 -12.82 8.99
N LEU A 93 0.11 -14.11 8.72
CA LEU A 93 1.13 -15.14 8.92
C LEU A 93 2.39 -14.86 8.08
N CYS A 94 2.21 -14.41 6.83
CA CYS A 94 3.32 -14.05 5.98
C CYS A 94 4.12 -12.87 6.53
N ARG A 95 3.44 -11.79 6.97
CA ARG A 95 4.11 -10.64 7.62
C ARG A 95 4.87 -11.06 8.87
N TYR A 96 4.26 -11.89 9.71
CA TYR A 96 4.91 -12.41 10.91
C TYR A 96 6.20 -13.18 10.57
N ARG A 97 6.15 -14.04 9.53
CA ARG A 97 7.31 -14.81 9.08
C ARG A 97 8.41 -13.95 8.46
N ILE A 98 8.08 -12.98 7.61
CA ILE A 98 9.04 -12.01 7.07
C ILE A 98 9.78 -11.30 8.22
N ASN A 99 9.03 -10.80 9.21
CA ASN A 99 9.62 -10.13 10.37
C ASN A 99 10.50 -11.07 11.20
N THR A 100 10.12 -12.34 11.34
CA THR A 100 10.92 -13.35 12.05
C THR A 100 12.21 -13.65 11.29
N LEU A 101 12.16 -13.81 9.97
CA LEU A 101 13.32 -14.04 9.12
C LEU A 101 14.29 -12.86 9.16
N ARG A 102 13.79 -11.61 9.10
CA ARG A 102 14.61 -10.40 9.25
C ARG A 102 15.33 -10.34 10.59
N ARG A 103 14.63 -10.65 11.68
CA ARG A 103 15.23 -10.67 13.03
C ARG A 103 16.32 -11.73 13.16
N ALA A 104 16.16 -12.87 12.50
CA ALA A 104 17.17 -13.92 12.47
C ALA A 104 18.35 -13.58 11.55
N ASN A 105 18.17 -12.70 10.57
CA ASN A 105 19.15 -12.34 9.55
C ASN A 105 19.29 -10.81 9.42
N PRO A 106 19.88 -10.13 10.43
CA PRO A 106 19.94 -8.67 10.49
C PRO A 106 20.79 -8.04 9.36
N ASP A 107 21.68 -8.82 8.75
CA ASP A 107 22.54 -8.37 7.65
C ASP A 107 21.80 -8.23 6.31
N VAL A 108 20.60 -8.82 6.17
CA VAL A 108 19.80 -8.76 4.93
C VAL A 108 19.35 -7.34 4.60
N ASP A 109 19.07 -6.53 5.62
CA ASP A 109 18.71 -5.11 5.47
C ASP A 109 19.95 -4.18 5.57
N HIS A 110 21.14 -4.70 5.89
CA HIS A 110 22.37 -3.91 5.95
C HIS A 110 22.95 -3.72 4.55
N HIS A 111 22.62 -2.59 3.95
CA HIS A 111 23.48 -1.98 2.93
C HIS A 111 24.90 -1.85 3.53
N PRO A 112 25.97 -2.27 2.84
CA PRO A 112 27.32 -2.11 3.36
C PRO A 112 27.56 -0.63 3.68
N PRO A 113 28.26 -0.29 4.78
CA PRO A 113 28.64 1.09 5.04
C PRO A 113 29.42 1.55 3.81
N ALA A 114 28.87 2.54 3.09
CA ALA A 114 29.56 3.12 1.95
C ALA A 114 30.98 3.51 2.39
N PRO A 115 32.02 3.23 1.58
CA PRO A 115 33.36 3.65 1.91
C PRO A 115 33.31 5.16 2.16
N SER A 116 33.76 5.58 3.33
CA SER A 116 33.84 6.97 3.75
C SER A 116 34.79 7.71 2.80
N VAL A 117 34.25 8.18 1.69
CA VAL A 117 34.93 9.12 0.81
C VAL A 117 35.05 10.41 1.59
N SER A 118 36.29 10.77 1.92
CA SER A 118 36.64 12.06 2.50
C SER A 118 35.93 13.16 1.70
N SER A 119 34.92 13.77 2.32
CA SER A 119 34.09 14.81 1.73
C SER A 119 34.97 16.00 1.37
N ARG A 120 35.41 16.07 0.11
CA ARG A 120 35.95 17.29 -0.47
C ARG A 120 34.78 18.25 -0.54
N ALA A 121 34.83 19.30 0.27
CA ALA A 121 33.81 20.33 0.37
C ALA A 121 33.51 20.94 -1.01
N THR A 122 32.49 20.42 -1.66
CA THR A 122 31.75 21.14 -2.70
C THR A 122 30.71 21.95 -1.95
N SER A 123 30.99 23.24 -1.82
CA SER A 123 30.09 24.19 -1.18
C SER A 123 28.79 24.24 -1.97
N ARG A 124 27.80 23.47 -1.53
CA ARG A 124 26.40 23.63 -1.95
C ARG A 124 25.97 25.07 -1.63
N PRO A 125 25.24 25.77 -2.52
CA PRO A 125 24.56 27.00 -2.14
C PRO A 125 23.70 26.69 -0.91
N LYS A 126 23.86 27.45 0.17
CA LYS A 126 23.03 27.32 1.37
C LYS A 126 21.62 27.76 1.00
N ILE A 127 20.79 26.80 0.60
CA ILE A 127 19.35 26.97 0.49
C ILE A 127 18.82 27.23 1.90
N ALA A 128 18.48 28.49 2.18
CA ALA A 128 17.85 28.87 3.44
C ALA A 128 16.38 28.48 3.37
N LEU A 129 16.08 27.19 3.58
CA LEU A 129 14.69 26.76 3.69
C LEU A 129 14.02 27.52 4.86
N PRO A 130 12.90 28.22 4.62
CA PRO A 130 12.16 28.86 5.69
C PRO A 130 11.70 27.79 6.66
N ARG A 131 12.08 27.91 7.93
CA ARG A 131 11.78 26.92 8.96
C ARG A 131 10.30 26.97 9.29
N PHE A 132 9.52 25.97 8.88
CA PHE A 132 8.10 25.89 9.21
C PHE A 132 7.92 25.70 10.72
N ASN A 133 7.21 26.62 11.35
CA ASN A 133 7.03 26.69 12.80
C ASN A 133 5.78 25.93 13.30
N GLY A 134 5.06 25.25 12.41
CA GLY A 134 3.84 24.51 12.74
C GLY A 134 2.54 25.30 12.61
N ASP A 135 2.59 26.55 12.14
CA ASP A 135 1.38 27.34 11.89
C ASP A 135 0.73 26.97 10.54
N ILE A 136 -0.46 26.37 10.59
CA ILE A 136 -1.21 25.89 9.42
C ILE A 136 -1.55 27.04 8.46
N LEU A 137 -1.71 28.28 8.94
CA LEU A 137 -2.00 29.42 8.08
C LEU A 137 -0.79 29.84 7.23
N GLN A 138 0.42 29.44 7.63
CA GLN A 138 1.65 29.71 6.90
C GLN A 138 2.06 28.55 5.97
N TRP A 139 1.34 27.41 6.02
CA TRP A 139 1.64 26.22 5.23
C TRP A 139 1.67 26.51 3.73
N GLN A 140 0.70 27.28 3.23
CA GLN A 140 0.61 27.59 1.81
C GLN A 140 1.79 28.44 1.31
N GLN A 141 2.25 29.40 2.12
CA GLN A 141 3.40 30.25 1.79
C GLN A 141 4.72 29.47 1.88
N PHE A 142 4.86 28.60 2.90
CA PHE A 142 5.98 27.67 3.01
C PHE A 142 6.04 26.70 1.82
N TRP A 143 4.90 26.12 1.43
CA TRP A 143 4.82 25.16 0.32
C TRP A 143 5.19 25.80 -1.02
N GLN A 144 4.76 27.04 -1.27
CA GLN A 144 5.12 27.79 -2.48
C GLN A 144 6.62 28.10 -2.54
N ALA A 145 7.23 28.51 -1.41
CA ALA A 145 8.67 28.74 -1.34
C ALA A 145 9.49 27.45 -1.54
N PHE A 146 8.99 26.31 -1.04
CA PHE A 146 9.62 25.01 -1.23
C PHE A 146 9.56 24.52 -2.69
N VAL A 147 8.41 24.67 -3.34
CA VAL A 147 8.23 24.27 -4.76
C VAL A 147 9.09 25.12 -5.69
N ALA A 148 9.12 26.45 -5.48
CA ALA A 148 9.96 27.35 -6.28
C ALA A 148 11.45 27.04 -6.16
N GLU A 149 11.91 26.60 -4.99
CA GLU A 149 13.30 26.23 -4.76
C GLU A 149 13.66 24.89 -5.43
N ILE A 150 12.74 23.92 -5.42
CA ILE A 150 12.93 22.63 -6.10
C ILE A 150 12.90 22.80 -7.63
N GLU A 151 12.02 23.65 -8.16
CA GLU A 151 11.96 23.94 -9.61
C GLU A 151 13.15 24.79 -10.10
N SER A 152 13.72 25.64 -9.24
CA SER A 152 14.91 26.44 -9.56
C SER A 152 16.20 25.60 -9.66
N ASP A 153 16.22 24.41 -9.04
CA ASP A 153 17.37 23.50 -9.06
C ASP A 153 17.33 22.59 -10.30
N ALA A 154 17.65 23.15 -11.46
CA ALA A 154 17.75 22.44 -12.73
C ALA A 154 18.79 21.30 -12.75
N SER A 155 19.53 21.08 -11.65
CA SER A 155 20.43 19.93 -11.48
C SER A 155 19.70 18.63 -11.08
N LEU A 156 18.40 18.71 -10.72
CA LEU A 156 17.56 17.55 -10.39
C LEU A 156 16.83 16.95 -11.60
N ALA A 157 17.10 17.45 -12.82
CA ALA A 157 16.48 16.97 -14.06
C ALA A 157 16.83 15.50 -14.41
N ASP A 158 17.73 14.85 -13.67
CA ASP A 158 18.12 13.44 -13.87
C ASP A 158 17.82 12.54 -12.65
N ILE A 159 16.80 12.89 -11.86
CA ILE A 159 16.25 11.99 -10.84
C ILE A 159 14.80 11.70 -11.19
N ASN A 160 14.59 10.67 -12.01
CA ASN A 160 13.30 10.03 -12.28
C ASN A 160 12.70 9.30 -11.05
N ASN A 161 12.89 9.82 -9.85
CA ASN A 161 12.30 9.30 -8.62
C ASN A 161 11.60 10.44 -7.88
N VAL A 162 10.49 10.92 -8.43
CA VAL A 162 9.50 11.65 -7.64
C VAL A 162 8.79 10.58 -6.78
N PRO A 163 8.87 10.61 -5.44
CA PRO A 163 8.21 9.62 -4.61
C PRO A 163 6.70 9.68 -4.84
N GLN A 164 6.09 8.52 -5.09
CA GLN A 164 4.67 8.25 -5.30
C GLN A 164 3.73 8.69 -4.15
N PHE A 165 4.25 9.41 -3.16
CA PHE A 165 3.55 9.83 -1.94
C PHE A 165 2.58 11.00 -2.14
N LEU A 166 2.71 11.79 -3.22
CA LEU A 166 1.87 12.97 -3.42
C LEU A 166 0.58 12.74 -4.22
N GLN A 167 0.40 11.59 -4.88
CA GLN A 167 -0.87 11.28 -5.58
C GLN A 167 -1.94 10.66 -4.66
N SER A 168 -1.57 10.09 -3.51
CA SER A 168 -2.51 9.35 -2.66
C SER A 168 -3.31 10.23 -1.67
N LYS A 169 -3.09 11.54 -1.63
CA LYS A 169 -3.77 12.48 -0.70
C LYS A 169 -4.76 13.45 -1.37
N LYS A 170 -5.15 13.21 -2.63
CA LYS A 170 -6.22 13.97 -3.32
C LYS A 170 -7.60 13.29 -3.31
N GLY A 171 -7.81 12.25 -2.50
CA GLY A 171 -9.01 11.41 -2.56
C GLY A 171 -9.85 11.30 -1.29
N LYS A 172 -9.56 12.02 -0.19
CA LYS A 172 -10.36 11.95 1.05
C LYS A 172 -10.40 13.28 1.79
N GLU A 173 -11.19 14.21 1.28
CA GLU A 173 -11.77 15.31 2.07
C GLU A 173 -13.15 15.66 1.51
N SER A 174 -14.08 14.73 1.71
CA SER A 174 -15.52 14.98 1.56
C SER A 174 -16.16 14.67 2.90
N PHE A 175 -15.96 15.56 3.87
CA PHE A 175 -16.69 15.54 5.14
C PHE A 175 -17.48 16.83 5.28
N ASN A 176 -18.80 16.68 5.16
CA ASN A 176 -19.88 17.47 5.74
C ASN A 176 -19.89 19.00 5.57
N ARG A 177 -20.69 19.45 4.58
CA ARG A 177 -21.69 20.51 4.81
C ARG A 177 -23.00 20.19 4.08
N SER A 178 -23.82 19.37 4.71
CA SER A 178 -25.28 19.43 4.55
C SER A 178 -25.89 19.40 5.94
N GLY A 179 -26.66 20.43 6.29
CA GLY A 179 -27.38 20.49 7.55
C GLY A 179 -27.30 21.82 8.29
N TYR A 180 -27.77 22.90 7.69
CA TYR A 180 -28.56 23.90 8.40
C TYR A 180 -29.60 24.47 7.43
N ALA A 181 -30.77 23.85 7.42
CA ALA A 181 -31.99 24.47 6.97
C ALA A 181 -32.57 25.30 8.12
N SER A 182 -32.97 26.54 7.79
CA SER A 182 -34.12 27.29 8.32
C SER A 182 -34.23 27.56 9.82
N ALA A 183 -34.27 28.84 10.21
CA ALA A 183 -35.48 29.45 10.80
C ALA A 183 -35.23 30.92 11.20
N ALA A 184 -36.32 31.70 11.06
CA ALA A 184 -36.60 33.08 11.50
C ALA A 184 -36.02 34.22 10.65
#